data_AF-X6ELS9-F1
#
_entry.id   AF-X6ELS9-F1
#
_cell.length_a   1.000
_cell.length_b   1.000
_cell.length_c   1.000
_cell.angle_alpha   90.00
_cell.angle_beta   90.00
_cell.angle_gamma   90.00
#
_symmetry.space_group_name_H-M   'P 1'
#
loop_
_entity.id
_entity.type
_entity.pdbx_description
1 polymer ?
#
loop_
_entity_poly.entity_id
_entity_poly.type
_entity_poly.pdbx_seq_one_letter_code
_entity_poly.pdbx_strand_id
1 'polypeptide(L)'
;MPGLTSQAVAERIVVLRRQRLTGKHIAVVSVSPATVSRVLRRAGLSRLKDIAPAEPIRRYEREHPGDMIHIDIKKLGRFERVGHRICGRALPSRRGGAVRSGAL
;
A
#
# COMPACT_ATOMS: atom_id res chain seq x y z
N MET A 1 25.43 27.05 5.12
CA MET A 1 24.90 25.71 5.40
C MET A 1 23.38 25.77 5.34
N PRO A 2 22.69 24.94 4.54
CA PRO A 2 21.22 24.92 4.57
C PRO A 2 20.73 24.61 5.99
N GLY A 3 19.79 25.41 6.49
CA GLY A 3 19.28 25.31 7.86
C GLY A 3 18.58 23.97 8.12
N LEU A 4 18.74 23.47 9.34
CA LEU A 4 17.97 22.31 9.81
C LEU A 4 16.49 22.69 9.89
N THR A 5 15.62 21.77 9.47
CA THR A 5 14.17 21.91 9.65
C THR A 5 13.86 22.15 11.12
N SER A 6 12.95 23.07 11.43
CA SER A 6 12.55 23.31 12.81
C SER A 6 12.02 22.03 13.47
N GLN A 7 12.26 21.91 14.77
CA GLN A 7 11.91 20.73 15.55
C GLN A 7 10.40 20.43 15.49
N ALA A 8 9.56 21.46 15.62
CA ALA A 8 8.11 21.32 15.53
C ALA A 8 7.64 20.74 14.18
N VAL A 9 8.26 21.16 13.07
CA VAL A 9 7.93 20.63 11.73
C VAL A 9 8.41 19.19 11.59
N ALA A 10 9.60 18.86 12.12
CA ALA A 10 10.11 17.50 12.10
C ALA A 10 9.20 16.54 12.89
N GLU A 11 8.74 16.95 14.07
CA GLU A 11 7.78 16.19 14.89
C GLU A 11 6.44 16.01 14.18
N ARG A 12 5.91 17.06 13.55
CA ARG A 12 4.67 16.97 12.74
C ARG A 12 4.81 15.94 11.62
N ILE A 13 5.94 15.92 10.91
CA ILE A 13 6.23 14.95 9.85
C ILE A 13 6.24 13.52 10.41
N VAL A 14 6.88 13.31 11.57
CA VAL A 14 6.94 12.00 12.24
C VAL A 14 5.57 11.52 12.68
N VAL A 15 4.74 12.40 13.25
CA VAL A 15 3.36 12.08 13.65
C VAL A 15 2.53 11.63 12.46
N LEU A 16 2.53 12.41 11.37
CA LEU A 16 1.81 12.06 10.15
C LEU A 16 2.32 10.74 9.55
N ARG A 17 3.64 10.51 9.62
CA ARG A 17 4.21 9.25 9.13
C ARG A 17 3.75 8.06 9.96
N ARG A 18 3.66 8.19 11.28
CA ARG A 18 3.15 7.14 12.16
C ARG A 18 1.66 6.85 11.94
N GLN A 19 0.89 7.83 11.48
CA GLN A 19 -0.48 7.65 10.98
C GLN A 19 -0.55 6.97 9.58
N ARG A 20 0.56 6.41 9.10
CA ARG A 20 0.70 5.71 7.81
C ARG A 20 0.53 6.58 6.56
N LEU A 21 0.60 7.91 6.67
CA LEU A 21 0.67 8.76 5.48
C LEU A 21 1.99 8.53 4.72
N THR A 22 1.91 8.54 3.40
CA THR A 22 3.10 8.43 2.53
C THR A 22 3.91 9.72 2.58
N GLY A 23 5.21 9.65 2.32
CA GLY A 23 6.05 10.86 2.22
C GLY A 23 5.51 11.87 1.20
N LYS A 24 4.89 11.40 0.12
CA LYS A 24 4.22 12.25 -0.88
C LYS A 24 3.00 12.96 -0.30
N HIS A 25 2.14 12.26 0.44
CA HIS A 25 0.98 12.89 1.09
C HIS A 25 1.42 13.89 2.17
N ILE A 26 2.44 13.56 2.94
CA ILE A 26 3.00 14.47 3.94
C ILE A 26 3.52 15.74 3.27
N ALA A 27 4.23 15.63 2.15
CA ALA A 27 4.76 16.78 1.44
C ALA A 27 3.68 17.74 0.91
N VAL A 28 2.48 17.23 0.59
CA VAL A 28 1.35 18.07 0.17
C VAL A 28 0.83 18.95 1.32
N VAL A 29 0.93 18.48 2.57
CA VAL A 29 0.30 19.14 3.74
C VAL A 29 1.29 19.78 4.70
N SER A 30 2.59 19.74 4.43
CA SER A 30 3.61 20.20 5.38
C SER A 30 4.71 21.05 4.75
N VAL A 31 5.62 20.44 4.00
CA VAL A 31 6.84 21.06 3.46
C VAL A 31 7.29 20.35 2.20
N SER A 32 8.33 20.86 1.54
CA SER A 32 8.85 20.26 0.31
C SER A 32 9.20 18.76 0.45
N PRO A 33 9.04 17.97 -0.63
CA PRO A 33 9.36 16.53 -0.60
C PRO A 33 10.79 16.22 -0.16
N ALA A 34 11.75 17.05 -0.55
CA ALA A 34 13.16 16.91 -0.16
C ALA A 34 13.36 17.05 1.36
N THR A 35 12.59 17.91 2.01
CA THR A 35 12.63 18.09 3.46
C THR A 35 11.97 16.91 4.18
N VAL A 36 10.81 16.46 3.71
CA VAL A 36 10.14 15.26 4.26
C VAL A 36 11.08 14.05 4.17
N SER A 37 11.67 13.78 3.00
CA SER A 37 12.61 12.66 2.83
C SER A 37 13.81 12.73 3.77
N ARG A 38 14.41 13.92 3.96
CA ARG A 38 15.56 14.08 4.89
C ARG A 38 15.16 13.88 6.34
N VAL A 39 14.00 14.37 6.77
CA VAL A 39 13.48 14.19 8.13
C VAL A 39 13.16 12.71 8.38
N LEU A 40 12.43 12.06 7.47
CA LEU A 40 12.07 10.64 7.61
C LEU A 40 13.31 9.73 7.61
N ARG A 41 14.32 10.04 6.79
CA ARG A 41 15.59 9.32 6.79
C ARG A 41 16.32 9.44 8.13
N ARG A 42 16.38 10.64 8.71
CA ARG A 42 16.98 10.86 10.04
C ARG A 42 16.20 10.17 11.16
N ALA A 43 14.87 10.12 11.06
CA ALA A 43 14.00 9.44 12.01
C ALA A 43 13.93 7.92 11.83
N GLY A 44 14.56 7.36 10.79
CA GLY A 44 14.48 5.93 10.46
C GLY A 44 13.11 5.47 9.93
N LEU A 45 12.25 6.38 9.49
CA LEU A 45 10.84 6.13 9.11
C LEU A 45 10.58 6.18 7.60
N SER A 46 11.62 6.00 6.78
CA SER A 46 11.51 6.07 5.32
C SER A 46 10.61 4.98 4.74
N ARG A 47 10.63 3.76 5.29
CA ARG A 47 9.84 2.63 4.77
C ARG A 47 8.61 2.39 5.65
N LEU A 48 7.54 1.85 5.07
CA LEU A 48 6.31 1.55 5.83
C LEU A 48 6.55 0.52 6.94
N LYS A 49 7.45 -0.45 6.71
CA LYS A 49 7.83 -1.45 7.70
C LYS A 49 8.52 -0.87 8.94
N ASP A 50 9.05 0.35 8.83
CA ASP A 50 9.73 1.01 9.93
C ASP A 50 8.71 1.77 10.84
N ILE A 51 7.43 1.87 10.46
CA ILE A 51 6.38 2.57 11.22
C ILE A 51 5.89 1.75 12.41
N ALA A 52 5.61 0.47 12.18
CA ALA A 52 5.10 -0.46 13.17
C ALA A 52 5.57 -1.88 12.80
N PRO A 53 5.83 -2.74 13.80
CA PRO A 53 6.13 -4.14 13.53
C PRO A 53 4.96 -4.78 12.78
N ALA A 54 5.28 -5.71 11.88
CA ALA A 54 4.26 -6.54 11.26
C ALA A 54 3.54 -7.35 12.36
N GLU A 55 2.23 -7.53 12.20
CA GLU A 55 1.51 -8.45 13.09
C GLU A 55 2.14 -9.85 12.99
N PRO A 56 2.25 -10.58 14.11
CA PRO A 56 2.72 -11.95 14.10
C PRO A 56 1.88 -12.80 13.14
N ILE A 57 2.55 -13.68 12.38
CA ILE A 57 1.86 -14.61 11.48
C ILE A 57 1.04 -15.59 12.34
N ARG A 58 -0.28 -15.49 12.28
CA ARG A 58 -1.19 -16.43 12.93
C ARG A 58 -1.30 -17.69 12.08
N ARG A 59 -0.51 -18.71 12.43
CA ARG A 59 -0.63 -20.05 11.84
C ARG A 59 -1.63 -20.83 12.67
N TYR A 60 -2.73 -21.23 12.04
CA TYR A 60 -3.65 -22.16 12.67
C TYR A 60 -3.02 -23.54 12.60
N GLU A 61 -2.99 -24.24 13.74
CA GLU A 61 -2.61 -25.64 13.86
C GLU A 61 -3.78 -26.38 14.52
N ARG A 62 -3.98 -27.64 14.14
CA ARG A 62 -4.98 -28.53 14.74
C ARG A 62 -4.40 -29.93 14.82
N GLU A 63 -4.85 -30.68 15.82
CA GLU A 63 -4.31 -31.99 16.18
C GLU A 63 -4.83 -33.11 15.28
N HIS A 64 -6.12 -33.07 14.91
CA HIS A 64 -6.75 -34.14 14.14
C HIS A 64 -7.09 -33.71 12.70
N PRO A 65 -7.02 -34.65 11.74
CA PRO A 65 -7.49 -34.40 10.39
C PRO A 65 -9.01 -34.10 10.41
N GLY A 66 -9.41 -32.97 9.83
CA GLY A 66 -10.80 -32.50 9.80
C GLY A 66 -11.10 -31.30 10.70
N ASP A 67 -10.26 -31.02 11.70
CA ASP A 67 -10.42 -29.88 12.62
C ASP A 67 -10.16 -28.51 11.97
N MET A 68 -9.61 -28.51 10.75
CA MET A 68 -9.30 -27.31 9.97
C MET A 68 -9.83 -27.45 8.55
N ILE A 69 -10.69 -26.50 8.16
CA ILE A 69 -11.17 -26.38 6.79
C ILE A 69 -10.43 -25.20 6.16
N HIS A 70 -9.64 -25.48 5.13
CA HIS A 70 -9.04 -24.44 4.31
C HIS A 70 -10.02 -23.99 3.23
N ILE A 71 -10.47 -22.74 3.30
CA ILE A 71 -11.32 -22.15 2.26
C ILE A 71 -10.47 -21.15 1.48
N ASP A 72 -10.08 -21.52 0.27
CA ASP A 72 -9.38 -20.64 -0.66
C ASP A 72 -10.41 -19.87 -1.49
N ILE A 73 -10.64 -18.60 -1.16
CA ILE A 73 -11.52 -17.73 -1.94
C ILE A 73 -10.65 -16.83 -2.81
N LYS A 74 -10.63 -17.11 -4.11
CA LYS A 74 -9.90 -16.30 -5.09
C LYS A 74 -10.85 -15.43 -5.89
N LYS A 75 -10.57 -14.13 -5.92
CA LYS A 75 -11.21 -13.23 -6.90
C LYS A 75 -10.57 -13.45 -8.26
N LEU A 76 -11.30 -14.10 -9.15
CA LEU A 76 -10.94 -14.15 -10.56
C LEU A 76 -11.37 -12.85 -11.23
N GLY A 77 -10.53 -12.33 -12.14
CA GLY A 77 -10.89 -11.20 -12.97
C GLY A 77 -12.12 -11.54 -13.82
N ARG A 78 -13.05 -10.60 -13.94
CA ARG A 78 -14.22 -10.79 -14.80
C ARG A 78 -13.74 -10.80 -16.26
N PHE A 79 -14.01 -11.87 -16.98
CA PHE A 79 -13.77 -11.90 -18.41
C PHE A 79 -14.89 -11.14 -19.14
N GLU A 80 -14.53 -10.06 -19.82
CA GLU A 80 -15.48 -9.29 -20.65
C GLU A 80 -15.68 -9.90 -22.04
N ARG A 81 -14.79 -10.79 -22.47
CA ARG A 81 -14.83 -11.44 -23.79
C ARG A 81 -14.20 -12.83 -23.72
N VAL A 82 -14.61 -13.68 -24.66
CA VAL A 82 -14.01 -15.00 -24.85
C VAL A 82 -12.52 -14.85 -25.26
N GLY A 83 -11.67 -15.73 -24.75
CA GLY A 83 -10.22 -15.68 -24.96
C GLY A 83 -9.81 -15.91 -26.42
N HIS A 84 -8.62 -15.39 -26.77
CA HIS A 84 -8.06 -15.40 -28.12
C HIS A 84 -8.01 -16.78 -28.80
N ARG A 85 -7.81 -17.86 -28.03
CA ARG A 85 -7.76 -19.24 -28.54
C ARG A 85 -9.06 -19.64 -29.26
N ILE A 86 -10.20 -19.10 -28.83
CA ILE A 86 -11.50 -19.45 -29.39
C ILE A 86 -11.87 -18.52 -30.55
N CYS A 87 -11.49 -17.24 -30.50
CA CYS A 87 -11.94 -16.25 -31.49
C CYS A 87 -11.03 -16.11 -32.72
N GLY A 88 -9.86 -16.77 -32.78
CA GLY A 88 -8.96 -16.81 -33.95
C GLY A 88 -8.30 -15.48 -34.37
N ARG A 89 -8.87 -14.32 -34.00
CA ARG A 89 -8.35 -12.97 -34.22
C ARG A 89 -8.61 -12.09 -32.99
N ALA A 90 -7.63 -11.29 -32.61
CA ALA A 90 -7.79 -10.28 -31.56
C ALA A 90 -8.81 -9.21 -32.01
N LEU A 91 -10.00 -9.20 -31.42
CA LEU A 91 -10.90 -8.05 -31.52
C LEU A 91 -10.22 -6.84 -30.84
N PRO A 92 -10.29 -5.62 -31.40
CA PRO A 92 -9.62 -4.45 -30.83
C PRO A 92 -9.99 -4.27 -29.34
N SER A 93 -8.98 -4.12 -28.48
CA SER A 93 -9.18 -4.02 -27.04
C SER A 93 -9.37 -2.56 -26.64
N ARG A 94 -10.47 -2.24 -25.95
CA ARG A 94 -10.47 -1.09 -25.04
C ARG A 94 -9.85 -1.57 -23.74
N ARG A 95 -8.81 -0.86 -23.27
CA ARG A 95 -8.12 -1.19 -22.01
C ARG A 95 -9.12 -1.07 -20.85
N GLY A 96 -9.61 -2.20 -20.35
CA GLY A 96 -10.38 -2.28 -19.11
C GLY A 96 -9.43 -2.24 -17.93
N GLY A 97 -9.43 -1.15 -17.17
CA GLY A 97 -8.55 -1.01 -16.02
C GLY A 97 -8.58 0.37 -15.36
N ALA A 98 -9.74 0.81 -14.89
CA ALA A 98 -9.83 1.89 -13.89
C ALA A 98 -10.94 1.55 -12.90
N VAL A 99 -10.59 0.83 -11.83
CA VAL A 99 -11.44 0.78 -10.64
C VAL A 99 -11.22 2.10 -9.90
N ARG A 100 -12.12 3.06 -10.09
CA ARG A 100 -12.39 4.09 -9.09
C ARG A 100 -13.66 3.65 -8.36
N SER A 101 -13.54 3.20 -7.12
CA SER A 101 -14.69 3.14 -6.22
C SER A 101 -14.45 4.15 -5.10
N GLY A 102 -15.04 5.34 -5.28
CA GLY A 102 -15.31 6.29 -4.23
C GLY A 102 -16.67 5.99 -3.60
N ALA A 103 -16.74 6.27 -2.30
CA ALA A 103 -17.88 6.43 -1.39
C ALA A 103 -19.31 6.32 -1.95
N LEU A 104 -20.15 5.57 -1.24
CA LEU A 104 -21.22 6.09 -0.38
C LEU A 104 -21.32 5.20 0.87
#